data_AF-A0A545SXA3-F1
#
_entry.id   AF-A0A545SXA3-F1
#
_cell.length_a   1.000
_cell.length_b   1.000
_cell.length_c   1.000
_cell.angle_alpha   90.00
_cell.angle_beta   90.00
_cell.angle_gamma   90.00
#
_symmetry.space_group_name_H-M   'P 1'
#
loop_
_entity.id
_entity.type
_entity.pdbx_description
1 polymer ?
#
loop_
_entity_poly.entity_id
_entity_poly.type
_entity_poly.pdbx_seq_one_letter_code
_entity_poly.pdbx_strand_id
1 'polypeptide(L)'
;MAALENHGAALSQSVPSDIGEWCPDYENQDTAGRNAFWAGLLSSLSFYESTWRQTAVGGGGKWYGLVQILPATARGYGCEARSGEALKNGEMNLSCAVRIMSVTVPRDNVVSRGMKGVAADWGPFHSKRKREQMRAWVREQNYCTTS
;
A
#
# COMPACT_ATOMS: atom_id res chain seq x y z
N MET A 1 13.03 2.87 -9.49
CA MET A 1 11.87 3.71 -9.94
C MET A 1 11.10 3.17 -11.16
N ALA A 2 11.27 1.90 -11.57
CA ALA A 2 10.53 1.33 -12.72
C ALA A 2 9.29 0.49 -12.31
N ALA A 3 9.07 0.26 -11.02
CA ALA A 3 7.97 -0.56 -10.50
C ALA A 3 6.56 0.07 -10.69
N LEU A 4 6.50 1.39 -10.94
CA LEU A 4 5.24 2.14 -11.04
C LEU A 4 4.67 2.23 -12.46
N GLU A 5 5.45 1.97 -13.52
CA GLU A 5 5.06 2.40 -14.88
C GLU A 5 4.00 1.55 -15.57
N ASN A 6 3.92 0.23 -15.35
CA ASN A 6 2.87 -0.61 -15.96
C ASN A 6 1.86 -1.21 -14.97
N HIS A 7 2.27 -1.45 -13.72
CA HIS A 7 1.36 -1.99 -12.70
C HIS A 7 0.80 -0.89 -11.80
N GLY A 8 1.60 0.12 -11.45
CA GLY A 8 1.15 1.25 -10.63
C GLY A 8 0.14 2.17 -11.32
N ALA A 9 0.10 2.16 -12.65
CA ALA A 9 -0.86 2.95 -13.43
C ALA A 9 -2.33 2.64 -13.07
N ALA A 10 -2.68 1.37 -12.87
CA ALA A 10 -4.05 1.00 -12.48
C ALA A 10 -4.42 1.57 -11.10
N LEU A 11 -3.45 1.59 -10.19
CA LEU A 11 -3.65 2.11 -8.83
C LEU A 11 -3.80 3.64 -8.82
N SER A 12 -3.01 4.39 -9.58
CA SER A 12 -3.14 5.85 -9.67
C SER A 12 -4.29 6.34 -10.56
N GLN A 13 -4.76 5.51 -11.49
CA GLN A 13 -5.96 5.79 -12.27
C GLN A 13 -7.26 5.45 -11.51
N SER A 14 -7.18 4.65 -10.45
CA SER A 14 -8.34 4.31 -9.63
C SER A 14 -8.83 5.52 -8.84
N VAL A 15 -10.15 5.67 -8.76
CA VAL A 15 -10.82 6.64 -7.87
C VAL A 15 -11.76 5.86 -6.94
N PRO A 16 -11.24 5.31 -5.82
CA PRO A 16 -12.03 4.51 -4.91
C PRO A 16 -13.18 5.29 -4.28
N SER A 17 -14.31 4.63 -4.00
CA SER A 17 -15.50 5.30 -3.46
C SER A 17 -15.32 5.95 -2.08
N ASP A 18 -14.32 5.54 -1.31
CA ASP A 18 -13.96 6.12 0.00
C ASP A 18 -12.77 7.09 -0.09
N ILE A 19 -12.31 7.45 -1.28
CA ILE A 19 -11.08 8.25 -1.45
C ILE A 19 -11.16 9.60 -0.75
N GLY A 20 -12.33 10.26 -0.73
CA GLY A 20 -12.53 11.52 -0.01
C GLY A 20 -12.36 11.40 1.52
N GLU A 21 -12.52 10.19 2.09
CA GLU A 21 -12.20 9.93 3.50
C GLU A 21 -10.68 9.92 3.74
N TRP A 22 -9.92 9.43 2.76
CA TRP A 22 -8.46 9.28 2.83
C TRP A 22 -7.69 10.51 2.35
N CYS A 23 -8.16 11.17 1.30
CA CYS A 23 -7.48 12.24 0.59
C CYS A 23 -8.50 13.10 -0.17
N PRO A 24 -9.00 14.19 0.43
CA PRO A 24 -10.05 15.04 -0.17
C PRO A 24 -9.70 15.58 -1.56
N ASP A 25 -8.45 15.95 -1.77
CA ASP A 25 -8.01 16.57 -3.02
C ASP A 25 -7.58 15.55 -4.09
N TYR A 26 -7.65 14.24 -3.81
CA TYR A 26 -7.10 13.19 -4.67
C TYR A 26 -7.59 13.25 -6.13
N GLU A 27 -8.88 13.54 -6.34
CA GLU A 27 -9.46 13.60 -7.67
C GLU A 27 -8.89 14.75 -8.51
N ASN A 28 -8.51 15.85 -7.87
CA ASN A 28 -7.91 17.03 -8.51
C ASN A 28 -6.41 16.85 -8.80
N GLN A 29 -5.77 15.86 -8.18
CA GLN A 29 -4.36 15.58 -8.38
C GLN A 29 -4.08 14.94 -9.75
N ASP A 30 -2.93 15.30 -10.31
CA ASP A 30 -2.37 14.62 -11.47
C ASP A 30 -1.82 13.22 -11.10
N THR A 31 -1.23 12.52 -12.06
CA THR A 31 -0.66 11.18 -11.81
C THR A 31 0.45 11.21 -10.75
N ALA A 32 1.23 12.29 -10.67
CA ALA A 32 2.30 12.42 -9.69
C ALA A 32 1.74 12.56 -8.26
N GLY A 33 0.73 13.42 -8.06
CA GLY A 33 0.05 13.58 -6.77
C GLY A 33 -0.66 12.32 -6.32
N ARG A 34 -1.32 11.61 -7.24
CA ARG A 34 -1.96 10.31 -6.95
C ARG A 34 -0.96 9.22 -6.59
N ASN A 35 0.19 9.18 -7.27
CA ASN A 35 1.30 8.30 -6.91
C ASN A 35 1.86 8.65 -5.52
N ALA A 36 1.99 9.95 -5.20
CA ALA A 36 2.45 10.42 -3.91
C ALA A 36 1.53 9.97 -2.76
N PHE A 37 0.20 10.00 -2.96
CA PHE A 37 -0.76 9.44 -2.03
C PHE A 37 -0.50 7.96 -1.73
N TRP A 38 -0.39 7.13 -2.77
CA TRP A 38 -0.18 5.69 -2.59
C TRP A 38 1.18 5.38 -1.95
N ALA A 39 2.22 6.14 -2.30
CA ALA A 39 3.52 6.05 -1.66
C ALA A 39 3.47 6.45 -0.17
N GLY A 40 2.73 7.51 0.17
CA GLY A 40 2.49 7.92 1.55
C GLY A 40 1.75 6.86 2.35
N LEU A 41 0.69 6.28 1.78
CA LEU A 41 -0.05 5.20 2.42
C LEU A 41 0.85 3.98 2.70
N LEU A 42 1.68 3.57 1.74
CA LEU A 42 2.65 2.49 1.92
C LEU A 42 3.72 2.82 2.97
N SER A 43 4.18 4.06 3.04
CA SER A 43 5.10 4.51 4.09
C SER A 43 4.45 4.37 5.48
N SER A 44 3.21 4.85 5.63
CA SER A 44 2.45 4.74 6.87
C SER A 44 2.18 3.26 7.25
N LEU A 45 1.82 2.43 6.28
CA LEU A 45 1.66 0.98 6.47
C LEU A 45 2.97 0.33 6.95
N SER A 46 4.10 0.65 6.32
CA SER A 46 5.39 0.06 6.66
C SER A 46 5.85 0.41 8.09
N PHE A 47 5.43 1.55 8.63
CA PHE A 47 5.62 1.87 10.05
C PHE A 47 4.91 0.86 10.95
N TYR A 48 3.64 0.56 10.67
CA TYR A 48 2.82 -0.35 11.48
C TYR A 48 3.15 -1.83 11.29
N GLU A 49 3.73 -2.19 10.15
CA GLU A 49 4.12 -3.58 9.83
C GLU A 49 5.54 -3.91 10.30
N SER A 50 6.50 -3.01 10.07
CA SER A 50 7.93 -3.30 10.31
C SER A 50 8.69 -2.21 11.05
N THR A 51 8.06 -1.05 11.30
CA THR A 51 8.75 0.16 11.78
C THR A 51 9.83 0.59 10.80
N TRP A 52 9.51 0.55 9.50
CA TRP A 52 10.41 0.87 8.38
C TRP A 52 11.65 -0.03 8.25
N ARG A 53 11.67 -1.21 8.88
CA ARG A 53 12.80 -2.14 8.80
C ARG A 53 12.64 -3.10 7.64
N GLN A 54 13.37 -2.87 6.56
CA GLN A 54 13.30 -3.72 5.36
C GLN A 54 13.74 -5.18 5.59
N THR A 55 14.55 -5.48 6.61
CA THR A 55 14.96 -6.85 6.93
C THR A 55 14.04 -7.55 7.93
N ALA A 56 12.93 -6.92 8.33
CA ALA A 56 12.00 -7.47 9.33
C ALA A 56 11.38 -8.78 8.86
N VAL A 57 11.29 -9.74 9.79
CA VAL A 57 10.59 -11.01 9.60
C VAL A 57 9.59 -11.21 10.74
N GLY A 58 8.31 -11.29 10.41
CA GLY A 58 7.21 -11.38 11.36
C GLY A 58 6.41 -12.68 11.25
N GLY A 59 5.38 -12.81 12.11
CA GLY A 59 4.45 -13.94 12.13
C GLY A 59 5.10 -15.31 12.25
N GLY A 60 6.12 -15.43 13.10
CA GLY A 60 6.86 -16.68 13.31
C GLY A 60 7.76 -17.09 12.15
N GLY A 61 8.31 -16.12 11.40
CA GLY A 61 9.24 -16.39 10.30
C GLY A 61 8.59 -16.45 8.91
N LYS A 62 7.35 -15.96 8.75
CA LYS A 62 6.55 -16.16 7.53
C LYS A 62 6.41 -14.92 6.65
N TRP A 63 6.41 -13.74 7.26
CA TRP A 63 6.14 -12.48 6.57
C TRP A 63 7.39 -11.62 6.55
N TYR A 64 7.67 -10.96 5.41
CA TYR A 64 8.97 -10.36 5.16
C TYR A 64 8.86 -8.92 4.68
N GLY A 65 9.83 -8.12 5.11
CA GLY A 65 10.09 -6.80 4.55
C GLY A 65 9.24 -5.69 5.14
N LEU A 66 9.27 -4.54 4.44
CA LEU A 66 8.70 -3.28 4.88
C LEU A 66 7.20 -3.39 5.20
N VAL A 67 6.46 -4.08 4.35
CA VAL A 67 5.00 -4.26 4.51
C VAL A 67 4.63 -5.73 4.74
N GLN A 68 5.56 -6.52 5.27
CA GLN A 68 5.32 -7.89 5.75
C GLN A 68 4.53 -8.74 4.73
N ILE A 69 5.15 -9.11 3.61
CA ILE A 69 4.53 -9.93 2.55
C ILE A 69 4.95 -11.40 2.70
N LEU A 70 4.00 -12.31 2.50
CA LEU A 70 4.24 -13.76 2.46
C LEU A 70 4.79 -14.15 1.08
N PRO A 71 5.84 -14.99 0.97
CA PRO A 71 6.39 -15.39 -0.33
C PRO A 71 5.35 -16.08 -1.25
N ALA A 72 4.39 -16.82 -0.67
CA ALA A 72 3.31 -17.43 -1.44
C ALA A 72 2.37 -16.39 -2.07
N THR A 73 2.01 -15.34 -1.32
CA THR A 73 1.23 -14.20 -1.83
C THR A 73 1.98 -13.50 -2.96
N ALA A 74 3.28 -13.20 -2.76
CA ALA A 74 4.11 -12.56 -3.78
C ALA A 74 4.14 -13.37 -5.09
N ARG A 75 4.25 -14.70 -5.00
CA ARG A 75 4.15 -15.59 -6.16
C ARG A 75 2.77 -15.57 -6.80
N GLY A 76 1.70 -15.61 -6.00
CA GLY A 76 0.32 -15.58 -6.48
C GLY A 76 -0.02 -14.32 -7.28
N TYR A 77 0.51 -13.18 -6.85
CA TYR A 77 0.36 -11.93 -7.59
C TYR A 77 1.40 -11.75 -8.71
N GLY A 78 2.38 -12.65 -8.84
CA GLY A 78 3.41 -12.58 -9.89
C GLY A 78 4.48 -11.53 -9.65
N CYS A 79 4.79 -11.21 -8.40
CA CYS A 79 5.88 -10.29 -8.04
C CYS A 79 7.25 -10.81 -8.48
N GLU A 80 8.22 -9.89 -8.59
CA GLU A 80 9.63 -10.20 -8.83
C GLU A 80 10.29 -10.85 -7.61
N ALA A 81 10.10 -10.26 -6.41
CA ALA A 81 10.52 -10.88 -5.16
C ALA A 81 9.60 -12.05 -4.79
N ARG A 82 10.06 -13.28 -5.06
CA ARG A 82 9.29 -14.52 -4.84
C ARG A 82 9.72 -15.35 -3.63
N SER A 83 10.76 -14.92 -2.93
CA SER A 83 11.34 -15.58 -1.74
C SER A 83 11.38 -14.61 -0.56
N GLY A 84 11.50 -15.15 0.66
CA GLY A 84 11.62 -14.32 1.86
C GLY A 84 12.86 -13.43 1.84
N GLU A 85 13.99 -13.92 1.30
CA GLU A 85 15.21 -13.13 1.17
C GLU A 85 15.06 -11.99 0.16
N ALA A 86 14.46 -12.26 -1.02
CA ALA A 86 14.18 -11.21 -1.99
C ALA A 86 13.23 -10.14 -1.43
N LEU A 87 12.26 -10.54 -0.60
CA LEU A 87 11.33 -9.61 0.05
C LEU A 87 11.98 -8.74 1.14
N LYS A 88 13.23 -8.99 1.54
CA LYS A 88 14.00 -8.08 2.42
C LYS A 88 14.58 -6.87 1.68
N ASN A 89 14.59 -6.89 0.35
CA ASN A 89 14.91 -5.70 -0.43
C ASN A 89 13.70 -4.76 -0.41
N GLY A 90 13.87 -3.55 0.14
CA GLY A 90 12.78 -2.59 0.30
C GLY A 90 12.09 -2.19 -1.02
N GLU A 91 12.85 -1.96 -2.10
CA GLU A 91 12.28 -1.58 -3.39
C GLU A 91 11.45 -2.72 -3.99
N MET A 92 11.96 -3.96 -3.97
CA MET A 92 11.20 -5.13 -4.45
C MET A 92 9.97 -5.42 -3.59
N ASN A 93 10.06 -5.19 -2.27
CA ASN A 93 8.93 -5.36 -1.35
C ASN A 93 7.81 -4.36 -1.64
N LEU A 94 8.15 -3.07 -1.77
CA LEU A 94 7.17 -2.02 -2.08
C LEU A 94 6.63 -2.16 -3.51
N SER A 95 7.45 -2.57 -4.47
CA SER A 95 7.00 -2.91 -5.83
C SER A 95 5.92 -4.01 -5.80
N CYS A 96 6.15 -5.07 -5.02
CA CYS A 96 5.16 -6.14 -4.84
C CYS A 96 3.88 -5.62 -4.16
N ALA A 97 4.01 -4.74 -3.17
CA ALA A 97 2.86 -4.12 -2.50
C ALA A 97 2.00 -3.31 -3.48
N VAL A 98 2.62 -2.46 -4.31
CA VAL A 98 1.92 -1.71 -5.37
C VAL A 98 1.20 -2.67 -6.31
N ARG A 99 1.84 -3.77 -6.72
CA ARG A 99 1.23 -4.78 -7.60
C ARG A 99 -0.01 -5.43 -6.98
N ILE A 100 0.05 -5.80 -5.69
CA ILE A 100 -1.09 -6.35 -4.94
C ILE A 100 -2.23 -5.32 -4.88
N MET A 101 -1.92 -4.09 -4.47
CA MET A 101 -2.90 -3.01 -4.36
C MET A 101 -3.54 -2.64 -5.71
N SER A 102 -2.78 -2.73 -6.80
CA SER A 102 -3.26 -2.49 -8.17
C SER A 102 -4.28 -3.54 -8.63
N VAL A 103 -4.42 -4.65 -7.91
CA VAL A 103 -5.47 -5.64 -8.11
C VAL A 103 -6.61 -5.42 -7.12
N THR A 104 -6.31 -5.28 -5.83
CA THR A 104 -7.34 -5.28 -4.79
C THR A 104 -8.14 -3.98 -4.72
N VAL A 105 -7.50 -2.83 -4.91
CA VAL A 105 -8.18 -1.53 -4.84
C VAL A 105 -9.19 -1.35 -5.98
N PRO A 106 -8.85 -1.57 -7.27
CA PRO A 106 -9.86 -1.47 -8.34
C PRO A 106 -10.95 -2.54 -8.22
N ARG A 107 -10.58 -3.78 -7.85
CA ARG A 107 -11.54 -4.89 -7.67
C ARG A 107 -12.60 -4.54 -6.62
N ASP A 108 -12.20 -3.92 -5.53
CA ASP A 108 -13.07 -3.68 -4.39
C ASP A 108 -13.66 -2.26 -4.34
N ASN A 109 -13.17 -1.36 -5.19
CA ASN A 109 -13.56 0.05 -5.29
C ASN A 109 -13.49 0.82 -3.96
N VAL A 110 -12.52 0.48 -3.12
CA VAL A 110 -12.20 1.16 -1.85
C VAL A 110 -10.69 1.16 -1.61
N VAL A 111 -10.18 2.21 -0.96
CA VAL A 111 -8.85 2.21 -0.35
C VAL A 111 -8.84 1.17 0.78
N SER A 112 -9.78 1.25 1.72
CA SER A 112 -9.92 0.21 2.76
C SER A 112 -11.27 0.27 3.48
N ARG A 113 -12.06 -0.80 3.36
CA ARG A 113 -13.33 -0.97 4.10
C ARG A 113 -13.57 -2.44 4.45
N GLY A 114 -13.66 -2.76 5.74
CA GLY A 114 -13.78 -4.16 6.18
C GLY A 114 -12.55 -4.98 5.80
N MET A 115 -12.72 -5.99 4.93
CA MET A 115 -11.66 -6.86 4.39
C MET A 115 -11.31 -6.52 2.93
N LYS A 116 -11.64 -5.32 2.46
CA LYS A 116 -11.55 -4.90 1.06
C LYS A 116 -10.48 -3.84 0.83
N GLY A 117 -9.98 -3.74 -0.41
CA GLY A 117 -8.93 -2.81 -0.81
C GLY A 117 -7.58 -3.22 -0.23
N VAL A 118 -6.87 -2.29 0.38
CA VAL A 118 -5.61 -2.58 1.09
C VAL A 118 -5.86 -3.50 2.31
N ALA A 119 -7.05 -3.48 2.90
CA ALA A 119 -7.37 -4.38 4.01
C ALA A 119 -7.50 -5.86 3.60
N ALA A 120 -7.46 -6.19 2.29
CA ALA A 120 -7.50 -7.58 1.84
C ALA A 120 -6.24 -8.37 2.21
N ASP A 121 -5.08 -7.70 2.26
CA ASP A 121 -3.78 -8.33 2.47
C ASP A 121 -3.05 -7.84 3.74
N TRP A 122 -3.43 -6.67 4.29
CA TRP A 122 -2.69 -6.03 5.38
C TRP A 122 -3.49 -5.85 6.68
N GLY A 123 -3.05 -6.59 7.70
CA GLY A 123 -3.67 -6.65 9.03
C GLY A 123 -3.84 -5.32 9.79
N PRO A 124 -2.91 -4.33 9.69
CA PRO A 124 -3.06 -3.03 10.34
C PRO A 124 -4.38 -2.32 10.01
N PHE A 125 -4.94 -2.52 8.82
CA PHE A 125 -6.21 -1.91 8.42
C PHE A 125 -7.43 -2.49 9.17
N HIS A 126 -7.32 -3.66 9.80
CA HIS A 126 -8.38 -4.21 10.66
C HIS A 126 -8.42 -3.55 12.04
N SER A 127 -7.31 -2.99 12.50
CA SER A 127 -7.29 -2.19 13.72
C SER A 127 -7.85 -0.80 13.44
N LYS A 128 -9.04 -0.48 13.99
CA LYS A 128 -9.63 0.86 13.89
C LYS A 128 -8.62 1.94 14.26
N ARG A 129 -7.90 1.77 15.37
CA ARG A 129 -6.89 2.73 15.82
C ARG A 129 -5.77 2.95 14.80
N LYS A 130 -5.14 1.88 14.31
CA LYS A 130 -4.04 2.01 13.32
C LYS A 130 -4.55 2.59 12.01
N ARG A 131 -5.70 2.12 11.52
CA ARG A 131 -6.32 2.61 10.29
C ARG A 131 -6.63 4.10 10.35
N GLU A 132 -7.27 4.59 11.41
CA GLU A 132 -7.56 6.03 11.54
C GLU A 132 -6.27 6.85 11.70
N GLN A 133 -5.22 6.33 12.35
CA GLN A 133 -3.94 7.02 12.41
C GLN A 133 -3.25 7.11 11.05
N MET A 134 -3.26 6.02 10.25
CA MET A 134 -2.74 6.05 8.87
C MET A 134 -3.54 7.05 8.01
N ARG A 135 -4.87 7.00 8.10
CA ARG A 135 -5.77 7.91 7.38
C ARG A 135 -5.51 9.37 7.74
N ALA A 136 -5.43 9.69 9.04
CA ALA A 136 -5.16 11.04 9.50
C ALA A 136 -3.82 11.56 8.96
N TRP A 137 -2.77 10.75 9.07
CA TRP A 137 -1.44 11.14 8.59
C TRP A 137 -1.41 11.38 7.08
N VAL A 138 -1.99 10.50 6.26
CA VAL A 138 -2.01 10.67 4.79
C VAL A 138 -2.84 11.89 4.39
N ARG A 139 -3.96 12.14 5.09
CA ARG A 139 -4.87 13.26 4.83
C ARG A 139 -4.22 14.63 5.07
N GLU A 140 -3.22 14.70 5.94
CA GLU A 140 -2.47 15.93 6.26
C GLU A 140 -1.38 16.28 5.23
N GLN A 141 -1.11 15.40 4.26
CA GLN A 141 -0.04 15.62 3.29
C GLN A 141 -0.46 16.60 2.19
N ASN A 142 0.51 17.34 1.63
CA ASN A 142 0.25 18.42 0.66
C ASN A 142 -0.54 17.98 -0.59
N TYR A 143 -0.45 16.71 -0.98
CA TYR A 143 -1.20 16.13 -2.10
C TYR A 143 -2.65 15.74 -1.75
N CYS A 144 -3.06 15.90 -0.49
CA CYS A 144 -4.42 15.68 -0.01
C CYS A 144 -5.09 16.94 0.51
N THR A 145 -4.33 18.03 0.67
CA THR A 145 -4.84 19.34 1.03
C THR A 145 -4.96 20.20 -0.21
N THR A 146 -6.12 20.81 -0.43
CA THR A 146 -6.24 21.88 -1.41
C THR A 146 -5.33 23.03 -0.95
N SER A 147 -4.38 23.44 -1.80
CA SER A 147 -3.48 24.57 -1.54
C SER A 147 -4.22 25.89 -1.36
#